data_AF-A0A066WF22-F1
#
_entry.id   AF-A0A066WF22-F1
#
_cell.length_a   1.000
_cell.length_b   1.000
_cell.length_c   1.000
_cell.angle_alpha   90.00
_cell.angle_beta   90.00
_cell.angle_gamma   90.00
#
_symmetry.space_group_name_H-M   'P 1'
#
loop_
_entity.id
_entity.type
_entity.pdbx_description
1 polymer ?
#
loop_
_entity_poly.entity_id
_entity_poly.type
_entity_poly.pdbx_seq_one_letter_code
_entity_poly.pdbx_strand_id
1 'polypeptide(L)'
;MEGLVIHLILNLTALAFALLAGVAGFLFSAHQVHVPADAPLVALLCTLLPYGVLRLCADTLTNAVDTLYLCYAIDDTANTEHCQKAAQARTGS
;
A
#
# COMPACT_ATOMS: atom_id res chain seq x y z
N MET A 1 12.28 2.38 15.60
CA MET A 1 11.66 1.03 15.61
C MET A 1 10.29 1.05 14.93
N GLU A 2 9.51 2.10 15.11
CA GLU A 2 8.15 2.24 14.56
C GLU A 2 8.07 2.16 13.01
N GLY A 3 8.98 2.83 12.28
CA GLY A 3 8.99 2.78 10.81
C GLY A 3 9.22 1.37 10.23
N LEU A 4 9.95 0.50 10.94
CA LEU A 4 10.14 -0.89 10.53
C LEU A 4 8.86 -1.71 10.73
N VAL A 5 8.13 -1.47 11.82
CA VAL A 5 6.87 -2.13 12.13
C VAL A 5 5.80 -1.75 11.11
N ILE A 6 5.71 -0.47 10.74
CA ILE A 6 4.76 0.01 9.74
C ILE A 6 4.99 -0.67 8.38
N HIS A 7 6.24 -0.69 7.90
CA HIS A 7 6.57 -1.38 6.65
C HIS A 7 6.29 -2.89 6.72
N LEU A 8 6.55 -3.53 7.87
CA LEU A 8 6.25 -4.95 8.04
C LEU A 8 4.74 -5.22 7.96
N ILE A 9 3.93 -4.41 8.64
CA ILE A 9 2.47 -4.53 8.63
C ILE A 9 1.92 -4.30 7.23
N LEU A 10 2.33 -3.23 6.53
CA LEU A 10 1.87 -2.96 5.16
C LEU A 10 2.24 -4.09 4.20
N ASN A 11 3.42 -4.69 4.36
CA ASN A 11 3.83 -5.83 3.54
C ASN A 11 2.99 -7.09 3.84
N LEU A 12 2.74 -7.39 5.12
CA LEU A 12 1.95 -8.56 5.53
C LEU A 12 0.49 -8.42 5.11
N THR A 13 -0.11 -7.24 5.25
CA THR A 13 -1.49 -6.99 4.80
C THR A 13 -1.58 -7.07 3.28
N ALA A 14 -0.63 -6.46 2.55
CA ALA A 14 -0.58 -6.56 1.09
C ALA A 14 -0.45 -8.02 0.62
N LEU A 15 0.40 -8.82 1.28
CA LEU A 15 0.56 -10.23 0.97
C LEU A 15 -0.71 -11.04 1.27
N ALA A 16 -1.33 -10.82 2.43
CA ALA A 16 -2.55 -11.52 2.82
C ALA A 16 -3.70 -11.24 1.84
N PHE A 17 -3.93 -9.97 1.48
CA PHE A 17 -4.95 -9.59 0.51
C PHE A 17 -4.65 -10.14 -0.89
N ALA A 18 -3.40 -10.08 -1.33
CA ALA A 18 -2.99 -10.63 -2.62
C ALA A 18 -3.21 -12.14 -2.71
N LEU A 19 -2.83 -12.89 -1.67
CA LEU A 19 -3.07 -14.33 -1.63
C LEU A 19 -4.56 -14.66 -1.61
N LEU A 20 -5.37 -13.91 -0.86
CA LEU A 20 -6.81 -14.10 -0.81
C LEU A 20 -7.46 -13.84 -2.19
N ALA A 21 -7.02 -12.78 -2.87
CA ALA A 21 -7.44 -12.47 -4.23
C ALA A 21 -7.00 -13.55 -5.24
N GLY A 22 -5.79 -14.09 -5.09
CA GLY A 22 -5.29 -15.21 -5.89
C GLY A 22 -6.12 -16.48 -5.74
N VAL A 23 -6.44 -16.87 -4.49
CA VAL A 23 -7.31 -18.01 -4.20
C VAL A 23 -8.72 -17.80 -4.77
N ALA A 24 -9.28 -16.61 -4.59
CA ALA A 24 -10.58 -16.27 -5.16
C ALA A 24 -10.57 -16.34 -6.70
N GLY A 25 -9.53 -15.80 -7.34
CA GLY A 25 -9.36 -15.86 -8.80
C GLY A 25 -9.19 -17.28 -9.33
N PHE A 26 -8.42 -18.12 -8.62
CA PHE A 26 -8.28 -19.53 -8.93
C PHE A 26 -9.63 -20.26 -8.89
N LEU A 27 -10.35 -20.12 -7.76
CA LEU A 27 -11.65 -20.78 -7.56
C LEU A 27 -12.66 -20.32 -8.60
N PHE A 28 -12.71 -19.02 -8.89
CA PHE A 28 -13.61 -18.48 -9.91
C PHE A 28 -13.28 -19.05 -11.29
N SER A 29 -12.01 -19.02 -11.71
CA SER A 29 -11.61 -19.53 -13.02
C SER A 29 -11.80 -21.05 -13.13
N ALA A 30 -11.39 -21.83 -12.14
CA ALA A 30 -11.55 -23.28 -12.16
C ALA A 30 -13.02 -23.74 -12.19
N HIS A 31 -13.95 -22.94 -11.66
CA HIS A 31 -15.34 -23.34 -11.49
C HIS A 31 -16.31 -22.70 -12.50
N GLN A 32 -15.97 -21.53 -13.06
CA GLN A 32 -16.81 -20.77 -14.00
C GLN A 32 -16.22 -20.69 -15.42
N VAL A 33 -14.92 -20.89 -15.59
CA VAL A 33 -14.27 -20.85 -16.91
C VAL A 33 -14.02 -22.29 -17.37
N HIS A 34 -14.57 -22.65 -18.53
CA HIS A 34 -14.63 -24.04 -19.02
C HIS A 34 -13.24 -24.66 -19.33
N VAL A 35 -12.16 -23.89 -19.23
CA VAL A 35 -10.79 -24.29 -19.59
C VAL A 35 -9.91 -24.33 -18.33
N PRO A 36 -9.92 -25.43 -17.55
CA PRO A 36 -9.23 -25.50 -16.25
C PRO A 36 -7.69 -25.31 -16.31
N ALA A 37 -7.10 -25.32 -17.52
CA ALA A 37 -5.68 -25.09 -17.74
C ALA A 37 -5.25 -23.63 -17.50
N ASP A 38 -6.17 -22.65 -17.57
CA ASP A 38 -5.84 -21.22 -17.39
C ASP A 38 -5.98 -20.74 -15.93
N ALA A 39 -6.70 -21.48 -15.08
CA ALA A 39 -6.92 -21.19 -13.67
C ALA A 39 -5.65 -20.84 -12.87
N PRO A 40 -4.51 -21.54 -12.99
CA PRO A 40 -3.29 -21.14 -12.29
C PRO A 40 -2.73 -19.79 -12.78
N LEU A 41 -2.90 -19.45 -14.06
CA LEU A 41 -2.48 -18.17 -14.62
C LEU A 41 -3.37 -17.04 -14.11
N VAL A 42 -4.69 -17.27 -14.03
CA VAL A 42 -5.63 -16.32 -13.41
C VAL A 42 -5.30 -16.10 -11.94
N ALA A 43 -5.02 -17.16 -11.18
CA ALA A 43 -4.61 -17.06 -9.78
C ALA A 43 -3.33 -16.23 -9.59
N LEU A 44 -2.35 -16.46 -10.47
CA LEU A 44 -1.08 -15.73 -10.46
C LEU A 44 -1.29 -14.24 -10.77
N LEU A 45 -2.10 -13.91 -11.77
CA LEU A 45 -2.46 -12.52 -12.07
C LEU A 45 -3.22 -11.87 -10.91
N CYS A 46 -4.23 -12.55 -10.36
CA CYS A 46 -4.99 -12.08 -9.21
C CYS A 46 -4.16 -11.98 -7.92
N THR A 47 -2.96 -12.56 -7.88
CA THR A 47 -2.02 -12.37 -6.75
C THR A 47 -1.05 -11.22 -7.04
N LEU A 48 -0.39 -11.26 -8.19
CA LEU A 48 0.68 -10.30 -8.52
C LEU A 48 0.17 -8.88 -8.72
N LEU A 49 -0.98 -8.71 -9.40
CA LEU A 49 -1.52 -7.38 -9.67
C LEU A 49 -1.90 -6.65 -8.38
N PRO A 50 -2.73 -7.24 -7.48
CA PRO A 50 -3.09 -6.58 -6.23
C PRO A 50 -1.88 -6.37 -5.32
N TYR A 51 -0.94 -7.32 -5.27
CA TYR A 51 0.29 -7.16 -4.50
C TYR A 51 1.11 -5.95 -4.98
N GLY A 52 1.32 -5.82 -6.29
CA GLY A 52 2.07 -4.71 -6.88
C GLY A 52 1.40 -3.36 -6.64
N VAL A 53 0.07 -3.29 -6.78
CA VAL A 53 -0.70 -2.06 -6.51
C VAL A 53 -0.58 -1.65 -5.04
N LEU A 54 -0.77 -2.59 -4.11
CA LEU A 54 -0.68 -2.29 -2.67
C LEU A 54 0.74 -1.87 -2.25
N ARG A 55 1.77 -2.48 -2.84
CA ARG A 55 3.17 -2.04 -2.68
C ARG A 55 3.39 -0.61 -3.16
N LEU A 56 2.90 -0.27 -4.36
CA LEU A 56 3.02 1.08 -4.90
C LEU A 56 2.29 2.12 -4.02
N CYS A 57 1.09 1.77 -3.52
CA CYS A 57 0.36 2.62 -2.59
C CYS A 57 1.12 2.81 -1.27
N ALA A 58 1.76 1.76 -0.75
CA ALA A 58 2.59 1.85 0.45
C ALA A 58 3.79 2.79 0.23
N ASP A 59 4.52 2.63 -0.86
CA ASP A 59 5.70 3.44 -1.16
C ASP A 59 5.36 4.92 -1.40
N THR A 60 4.26 5.18 -2.12
CA THR A 60 3.79 6.56 -2.33
C THR A 60 3.33 7.21 -1.03
N LEU A 61 2.66 6.47 -0.15
CA LEU A 61 2.24 6.98 1.16
C LEU A 61 3.44 7.29 2.06
N THR A 62 4.42 6.38 2.16
CA THR A 62 5.64 6.62 2.96
C THR A 62 6.38 7.87 2.48
N ASN A 63 6.60 8.00 1.16
CA ASN A 63 7.29 9.17 0.62
C ASN A 63 6.52 10.49 0.86
N ALA A 64 5.19 10.44 0.77
CA ALA A 64 4.37 11.61 1.07
C ALA A 64 4.48 12.02 2.54
N VAL A 65 4.40 11.04 3.46
CA VAL A 65 4.54 11.28 4.90
C VAL A 65 5.93 11.85 5.24
N ASP A 66 7.00 11.28 4.69
CA ASP A 66 8.36 11.78 4.92
C ASP A 66 8.54 13.21 4.40
N THR A 67 7.97 13.53 3.25
CA THR A 67 8.02 14.89 2.68
C THR A 67 7.23 15.87 3.55
N LEU A 68 6.02 15.50 4.00
CA LEU A 68 5.24 16.34 4.91
C LEU A 68 5.98 16.57 6.24
N TYR A 69 6.57 15.52 6.80
CA TYR A 69 7.34 15.61 8.04
C TYR A 69 8.54 16.54 7.87
N LEU A 70 9.26 16.45 6.75
CA LEU A 70 10.39 17.33 6.44
C LEU A 70 9.95 18.79 6.32
N CYS A 71 8.87 19.08 5.57
CA CYS A 71 8.34 20.44 5.45
C CYS A 71 7.95 21.01 6.81
N TYR A 72 7.29 20.20 7.64
CA TYR A 72 6.92 20.60 8.99
C TYR A 72 8.15 20.90 9.86
N ALA A 73 9.17 20.04 9.84
CA ALA A 73 10.38 20.24 10.63
C ALA A 73 11.16 21.51 10.21
N ILE A 74 11.14 21.84 8.92
CA ILE A 74 11.74 23.08 8.41
C ILE A 74 10.94 24.29 8.92
N ASP A 75 9.62 24.27 8.82
CA ASP A 75 8.77 25.37 9.30
C ASP A 75 8.93 25.61 10.80
N ASP A 76 8.99 24.53 11.58
CA ASP A 76 9.20 24.58 13.03
C ASP A 76 10.56 25.19 13.39
N THR A 77 11.63 24.80 12.68
CA THR A 77 12.99 25.33 12.93
C THR A 77 13.20 26.74 12.42
N ALA A 78 12.55 27.13 11.33
CA ALA A 78 12.63 28.47 10.76
C ALA A 78 11.67 29.47 11.43
N ASN A 79 10.76 28.99 12.29
CA ASN A 79 9.64 29.75 12.86
C ASN A 79 8.81 30.45 11.75
N THR A 80 8.63 29.74 10.63
CA THR A 80 7.87 30.19 9.46
C THR A 80 6.68 29.27 9.22
N GLU A 81 5.56 29.79 8.74
CA GLU A 81 4.42 28.97 8.30
C GLU A 81 4.42 28.84 6.76
N HIS A 82 5.47 28.25 6.17
CA HIS A 82 5.54 28.12 4.73
C HIS A 82 4.54 27.07 4.20
N CYS A 83 4.22 26.05 5.01
CA CYS A 83 3.32 24.95 4.66
C CYS A 83 2.30 24.66 5.77
N GLN A 84 1.26 25.50 5.89
CA GLN A 84 0.15 25.29 6.84
C GLN A 84 -0.53 23.91 6.72
N LYS A 85 -0.55 23.29 5.54
CA LYS A 85 -1.10 21.94 5.33
C LYS A 85 -0.31 20.84 6.05
N ALA A 86 1.00 21.00 6.20
CA ALA A 86 1.83 20.04 6.92
C ALA A 86 1.54 20.08 8.43
N ALA A 87 1.33 21.28 8.98
CA ALA A 87 0.89 21.46 10.36
C ALA A 87 -0.50 20.87 10.61
N GLN A 88 -1.47 21.13 9.71
CA GLN A 88 -2.84 20.60 9.80
C GLN A 88 -2.88 19.05 9.74
N ALA A 89 -2.08 18.45 8.86
CA ALA A 89 -1.99 16.99 8.75
C ALA A 89 -1.43 16.34 10.02
N ARG A 90 -0.59 17.05 10.77
CA ARG A 90 -0.05 16.58 12.06
C ARG A 90 -1.04 16.72 13.21
N THR A 91 -1.79 17.83 13.26
CA THR A 91 -2.72 18.11 14.36
C THR A 91 -4.06 17.40 14.25
N GLY A 92 -4.35 16.75 13.11
CA GLY A 92 -5.58 15.98 12.91
C GLY A 92 -6.81 16.86 13.10
N SER A 93 -7.02 17.82 12.20
CA SER A 93 -8.29 18.57 12.12
C SER A 93 -9.34 17.80 11.31
#